data_AF-A0A3C0TSW6-F1
#
_entry.id   AF-A0A3C0TSW6-F1
#
_cell.length_a   1.000
_cell.length_b   1.000
_cell.length_c   1.000
_cell.angle_alpha   90.00
_cell.angle_beta   90.00
_cell.angle_gamma   90.00
#
_symmetry.space_group_name_H-M   'P 1'
#
loop_
_entity.id
_entity.type
_entity.pdbx_description
1 polymer ?
#
loop_
_entity_poly.entity_id
_entity_poly.type
_entity_poly.pdbx_seq_one_letter_code
_entity_poly.pdbx_strand_id
1 'polypeptide(L)'
;MTLSKILCHLNRRRPLGVLSLIQSFFMIAALFAAVSGPATARQNAEIVMDAKTGAVLSSRNAELKNRPASLTKIMTLYLTFEALRDGRLTLDKSMPVSKHAASQSPTKLYLQPGGRIRVEDAI
;
A
#
# COMPACT_ATOMS: atom_id res chain seq x y z
N MET A 1 35.36 -54.40 51.12
CA MET A 1 33.98 -54.06 50.68
C MET A 1 33.86 -52.54 50.73
N THR A 2 34.31 -51.86 49.69
CA THR A 2 34.57 -50.41 49.77
C THR A 2 34.37 -49.76 48.39
N LEU A 3 33.40 -48.83 48.36
CA LEU A 3 33.13 -47.70 47.44
C LEU A 3 33.23 -47.82 45.90
N SER A 4 33.85 -48.83 45.31
CA SER A 4 34.05 -48.91 43.85
C SER A 4 32.77 -49.28 43.08
N LYS A 5 31.84 -50.04 43.69
CA LYS A 5 30.62 -50.51 43.01
C LYS A 5 29.50 -49.47 42.87
N ILE A 6 29.58 -48.33 43.56
CA ILE A 6 28.55 -47.27 43.48
C ILE A 6 28.87 -46.25 42.38
N LEU A 7 30.13 -46.10 41.95
CA LEU A 7 30.46 -45.26 40.79
C LEU A 7 30.15 -45.91 39.42
N CYS A 8 29.85 -47.21 39.38
CA CYS A 8 29.56 -47.92 38.12
C CYS A 8 28.13 -47.67 37.58
N HIS A 9 27.27 -46.97 38.32
CA HIS A 9 25.88 -46.72 37.93
C HIS A 9 25.59 -45.32 37.38
N LEU A 10 26.59 -44.44 37.24
CA LEU A 10 26.45 -43.12 36.61
C LEU A 10 27.21 -42.99 35.28
N ASN A 11 27.29 -44.07 34.50
CA ASN A 11 27.53 -43.94 33.05
C ASN A 11 26.23 -43.51 32.36
N ARG A 12 25.91 -42.22 32.54
CA ARG A 12 24.80 -41.49 31.92
C ARG A 12 24.94 -41.62 30.41
N ARG A 13 24.27 -42.62 29.83
CA ARG A 13 24.11 -42.75 28.37
C ARG A 13 23.46 -41.47 27.87
N ARG A 14 24.26 -40.53 27.39
CA ARG A 14 23.75 -39.36 26.67
C ARG A 14 23.07 -39.93 25.43
N PRO A 15 21.74 -39.74 25.25
CA PRO A 15 21.05 -40.26 24.08
C PRO A 15 21.58 -39.50 22.86
N LEU A 16 22.59 -40.08 22.21
CA LEU A 16 23.34 -39.46 21.10
C LEU A 16 22.41 -39.02 19.95
N GLY A 17 21.29 -39.73 19.79
CA GLY A 17 20.23 -39.38 18.83
C GLY A 17 19.43 -38.13 19.18
N VAL A 18 19.18 -37.85 20.47
CA VAL A 18 18.45 -36.65 20.91
C VAL A 18 19.29 -35.40 20.70
N LEU A 19 20.61 -35.48 20.93
CA LEU A 19 21.53 -34.37 20.70
C LEU A 19 21.63 -34.03 19.20
N SER A 20 21.68 -35.05 18.33
CA SER A 20 21.71 -34.88 16.87
C SER A 20 20.41 -34.28 16.33
N LEU A 21 19.25 -34.67 16.88
CA LEU A 21 17.96 -34.10 16.52
C LEU A 21 17.85 -32.62 16.93
N ILE A 22 18.34 -32.28 18.13
CA ILE A 22 18.39 -30.89 18.60
C ILE A 22 19.31 -30.05 17.72
N GLN A 23 20.48 -30.58 17.34
CA GLN A 23 21.43 -29.88 16.47
C GLN A 23 20.86 -29.67 15.06
N SER A 24 20.15 -30.66 14.52
CA SER A 24 19.50 -30.57 13.20
C SER A 24 18.34 -29.58 13.21
N PHE A 25 17.55 -29.56 14.28
CA PHE A 25 16.49 -28.57 14.47
C PHE A 25 17.05 -27.14 14.57
N PHE A 26 18.14 -26.97 15.32
CA PHE A 26 18.81 -25.68 15.46
C PHE A 26 19.37 -25.16 14.12
N MET A 27 19.95 -26.05 13.32
CA MET A 27 20.45 -25.72 11.98
C MET A 27 19.32 -25.32 11.01
N ILE A 28 18.19 -26.01 11.04
CA ILE A 28 17.02 -25.69 10.22
C ILE A 28 16.41 -24.35 10.65
N ALA A 29 16.29 -24.10 11.95
CA ALA A 29 15.79 -22.83 12.48
C ALA A 29 16.70 -21.65 12.12
N ALA A 30 18.01 -21.83 12.20
CA ALA A 30 19.00 -20.82 11.80
C ALA A 30 18.92 -20.52 10.29
N LEU A 31 18.72 -21.54 9.45
CA LEU A 31 18.55 -21.36 8.01
C LEU A 31 17.25 -20.61 7.67
N PHE A 32 16.17 -20.88 8.41
CA PHE A 32 14.89 -20.18 8.23
C PHE A 32 15.00 -18.69 8.59
N ALA A 33 15.68 -18.36 9.69
CA ALA A 33 15.91 -16.98 10.11
C ALA A 33 16.81 -16.20 9.13
N ALA A 34 17.76 -16.87 8.49
CA ALA A 34 18.64 -16.26 7.48
C ALA A 34 17.91 -15.94 6.16
N VAL A 35 16.83 -16.65 5.84
CA VAL A 35 16.01 -16.44 4.63
C VAL A 35 14.91 -15.39 4.83
N SER A 36 14.47 -15.14 6.07
CA SER A 36 13.50 -14.09 6.36
C SER A 36 14.16 -12.70 6.27
N GLY A 37 14.07 -12.07 5.09
CA GLY A 37 14.44 -10.66 4.91
C GLY A 37 13.49 -9.71 5.64
N PRO A 38 13.92 -8.46 5.94
CA PRO A 38 13.05 -7.49 6.61
C PRO A 38 11.83 -7.18 5.74
N ALA A 39 10.64 -7.30 6.32
CA ALA A 39 9.42 -6.82 5.70
C ALA A 39 9.52 -5.29 5.59
N THR A 40 9.62 -4.76 4.37
CA THR A 40 9.58 -3.32 4.15
C THR A 40 8.12 -2.88 4.18
N ALA A 41 7.69 -2.27 5.28
CA ALA A 41 6.40 -1.60 5.32
C ALA A 41 6.42 -0.44 4.31
N ARG A 42 5.36 -0.33 3.51
CA ARG A 42 5.22 0.81 2.61
C ARG A 42 5.15 2.09 3.43
N GLN A 43 6.04 3.04 3.13
CA GLN A 43 6.08 4.32 3.83
C GLN A 43 4.79 5.10 3.54
N ASN A 44 4.04 5.45 4.58
CA ASN A 44 2.88 6.33 4.47
C ASN A 44 3.35 7.77 4.24
N ALA A 45 2.61 8.50 3.40
CA ALA A 45 2.82 9.93 3.16
C ALA A 45 1.60 10.70 3.65
N GLU A 46 1.83 11.77 4.41
CA GLU A 46 0.79 12.64 4.96
C GLU A 46 1.28 14.10 4.96
N ILE A 47 0.35 15.01 4.76
CA ILE A 47 0.55 16.45 4.91
C ILE A 47 -0.72 17.07 5.48
N VAL A 48 -0.57 17.92 6.49
CA VAL A 48 -1.65 18.69 7.10
C VAL A 48 -1.29 20.16 6.96
N MET A 49 -2.17 20.93 6.36
CA MET A 49 -1.96 22.33 6.02
C MET A 49 -3.16 23.16 6.46
N ASP A 50 -2.90 24.34 7.01
CA ASP A 50 -3.94 25.35 7.22
C ASP A 50 -4.39 25.90 5.86
N ALA A 51 -5.69 25.75 5.55
CA ALA A 51 -6.23 26.06 4.24
C ALA A 51 -6.21 27.57 3.89
N LYS A 52 -6.15 28.46 4.88
CA LYS A 52 -6.18 29.92 4.65
C LYS A 52 -4.79 30.49 4.42
N THR A 53 -3.83 30.05 5.22
CA THR A 53 -2.46 30.58 5.26
C THR A 53 -1.47 29.76 4.45
N GLY A 54 -1.80 28.49 4.16
CA GLY A 54 -0.88 27.54 3.54
C GLY A 54 0.20 27.01 4.50
N ALA A 55 0.12 27.33 5.80
CA ALA A 55 1.08 26.86 6.79
C ALA A 55 0.99 25.35 6.96
N VAL A 56 2.11 24.64 6.80
CA VAL A 56 2.20 23.20 7.07
C VAL A 56 2.24 22.99 8.59
N LEU A 57 1.22 22.31 9.11
CA LEU A 57 1.10 22.00 10.54
C LEU A 57 1.78 20.67 10.88
N SER A 58 1.80 19.73 9.94
CA SER A 58 2.47 18.43 10.08
C SER A 58 2.74 17.81 8.71
N SER A 59 3.84 17.06 8.58
CA SER A 59 4.16 16.31 7.37
C SER A 59 5.01 15.08 7.65
N ARG A 60 4.79 14.00 6.90
CA ARG A 60 5.67 12.82 6.87
C ARG A 60 5.74 12.32 5.44
N ASN A 61 6.96 12.16 4.93
CA ASN A 61 7.21 11.70 3.56
C ASN A 61 6.41 12.46 2.49
N ALA A 62 6.13 13.77 2.70
CA ALA A 62 5.26 14.54 1.82
C ALA A 62 5.79 14.65 0.37
N GLU A 63 7.12 14.68 0.22
CA GLU A 63 7.81 14.74 -1.09
C GLU A 63 8.04 13.36 -1.72
N LEU A 64 7.60 12.27 -1.06
CA LEU A 64 7.77 10.93 -1.60
C LEU A 64 6.88 10.74 -2.84
N LYS A 65 7.50 10.45 -3.99
CA LYS A 65 6.77 10.14 -5.22
C LYS A 65 5.85 8.94 -5.02
N ASN A 66 4.55 9.16 -5.10
CA ASN A 66 3.53 8.13 -4.94
C ASN A 66 2.60 8.07 -6.16
N ARG A 67 1.87 6.96 -6.31
CA ARG A 67 0.85 6.82 -7.35
C ARG A 67 -0.47 7.41 -6.82
N PRO A 68 -0.96 8.53 -7.37
CA PRO A 68 -2.14 9.24 -6.82
C PRO A 68 -3.46 8.49 -7.03
N ALA A 69 -3.51 7.51 -7.94
CA ALA A 69 -4.74 6.80 -8.31
C ALA A 69 -5.87 7.79 -8.63
N SER A 70 -7.06 7.64 -8.04
CA SER A 70 -8.20 8.52 -8.28
C SER A 70 -7.97 9.99 -7.86
N LEU A 71 -6.94 10.31 -7.05
CA LEU A 71 -6.62 11.71 -6.71
C LEU A 71 -6.23 12.53 -7.95
N THR A 72 -5.79 11.89 -9.03
CA THR A 72 -5.54 12.59 -10.32
C THR A 72 -6.78 13.36 -10.80
N LYS A 73 -8.00 12.93 -10.43
CA LYS A 73 -9.24 13.63 -10.78
C LYS A 73 -9.30 15.04 -10.21
N ILE A 74 -8.59 15.35 -9.13
CA ILE A 74 -8.53 16.73 -8.59
C ILE A 74 -7.90 17.67 -9.63
N MET A 75 -6.86 17.24 -10.34
CA MET A 75 -6.27 18.04 -11.42
C MET A 75 -7.23 18.18 -12.61
N THR A 76 -7.98 17.12 -12.94
CA THR A 76 -9.03 17.20 -13.96
C THR A 76 -10.07 18.26 -13.59
N LEU A 77 -10.55 18.27 -12.35
CA LEU A 77 -11.50 19.27 -11.86
C LEU A 77 -10.89 20.68 -11.83
N TYR A 78 -9.63 20.82 -11.41
CA TYR A 78 -8.92 22.10 -11.41
C TYR A 78 -8.92 22.74 -12.81
N LEU A 79 -8.57 21.96 -13.84
CA LEU A 79 -8.57 22.42 -15.23
C LEU A 79 -9.99 22.74 -15.73
N THR A 80 -10.99 21.96 -15.32
CA THR A 80 -12.40 22.23 -15.65
C THR A 80 -12.86 23.55 -15.03
N PHE A 81 -12.56 23.80 -13.75
CA PHE A 81 -12.92 25.05 -13.08
C PHE A 81 -12.17 26.25 -13.64
N GLU A 82 -10.91 26.08 -14.04
CA GLU A 82 -10.18 27.10 -14.78
C GLU A 82 -10.88 27.43 -16.12
N ALA A 83 -11.26 26.42 -16.89
CA ALA A 83 -11.98 26.63 -18.15
C ALA A 83 -13.36 27.29 -17.95
N LEU A 84 -14.06 26.98 -16.86
CA LEU A 84 -15.32 27.63 -16.47
C LEU A 84 -15.08 29.11 -16.08
N ARG A 85 -14.07 29.37 -15.24
CA ARG A 85 -13.70 30.73 -14.82
C ARG A 85 -13.32 31.60 -16.02
N ASP A 86 -12.56 31.06 -16.96
CA ASP A 86 -12.09 31.77 -18.15
C ASP A 86 -13.17 31.89 -19.23
N GLY A 87 -14.38 31.35 -19.02
CA GLY A 87 -15.49 31.37 -19.98
C GLY A 87 -15.30 30.46 -21.20
N ARG A 88 -14.28 29.59 -21.21
CA ARG A 88 -14.06 28.57 -22.27
C ARG A 88 -15.05 27.42 -22.18
N LEU A 89 -15.65 27.24 -21.01
CA LEU A 89 -16.67 26.24 -20.70
C LEU A 89 -17.81 26.91 -19.94
N THR A 90 -19.03 26.39 -20.05
CA THR A 90 -20.19 26.81 -19.25
C THR A 90 -20.85 25.58 -18.63
N LEU A 91 -21.51 25.76 -17.49
CA LEU A 91 -22.13 24.65 -16.74
C LEU A 91 -23.27 23.97 -17.51
N ASP A 92 -24.06 24.76 -18.24
CA ASP A 92 -25.18 24.32 -19.07
C ASP A 92 -24.75 23.66 -20.39
N LYS A 93 -23.46 23.76 -20.74
CA LYS A 93 -22.93 23.18 -21.97
C LYS A 93 -23.15 21.67 -21.98
N SER A 94 -23.92 21.22 -22.95
CA SER A 94 -24.13 19.81 -23.20
C SER A 94 -22.96 19.22 -23.99
N MET A 95 -22.27 18.23 -23.43
CA MET A 95 -21.11 17.55 -24.02
C MET A 95 -21.50 16.16 -24.56
N PRO A 96 -21.00 15.76 -25.76
CA PRO A 96 -21.24 14.43 -26.28
C PRO A 96 -20.42 13.38 -25.52
N VAL A 97 -21.04 12.24 -25.22
CA VAL A 97 -20.38 11.09 -24.60
C VAL A 97 -19.75 10.24 -25.68
N SER A 98 -18.42 10.20 -25.74
CA SER A 98 -17.69 9.37 -26.71
C SER A 98 -17.76 7.89 -26.34
N LYS A 99 -17.56 7.01 -27.32
CA LYS A 99 -17.41 5.56 -27.09
C LYS A 99 -16.28 5.26 -26.08
N HIS A 100 -15.19 6.04 -26.15
CA HIS A 100 -14.07 5.92 -25.24
C HIS A 100 -14.44 6.30 -23.80
N ALA A 101 -15.18 7.40 -23.60
CA ALA A 101 -15.64 7.82 -22.28
C ALA A 101 -16.58 6.77 -21.65
N ALA A 102 -17.54 6.26 -22.42
CA ALA A 102 -18.46 5.22 -21.96
C ALA A 102 -17.77 3.88 -21.62
N SER A 103 -16.63 3.59 -22.26
CA SER A 103 -15.88 2.34 -22.00
C SER A 103 -14.95 2.38 -20.79
N GLN A 104 -14.68 3.56 -20.19
CA GLN A 104 -13.69 3.69 -19.12
C GLN A 104 -14.08 2.95 -17.83
N SER A 105 -13.17 2.12 -17.32
CA SER A 105 -13.26 1.46 -16.01
C SER A 105 -12.15 1.98 -15.10
N PRO A 106 -12.23 1.89 -13.76
CA PRO A 106 -13.36 1.53 -12.90
C PRO A 106 -14.13 2.76 -12.38
N THR A 107 -15.32 2.56 -11.77
CA THR A 107 -16.31 3.60 -11.38
C THR A 107 -16.91 4.34 -12.57
N LYS A 108 -18.20 4.15 -12.83
CA LYS A 108 -18.89 4.61 -14.04
C LYS A 108 -20.14 5.42 -13.71
N LEU A 109 -20.43 6.40 -14.57
CA LEU A 109 -21.72 7.11 -14.62
C LEU A 109 -22.76 6.38 -15.49
N TYR A 110 -22.39 5.25 -16.12
CA TYR A 110 -23.25 4.43 -16.98
C TYR A 110 -23.89 5.18 -18.16
N LEU A 111 -23.16 6.15 -18.72
CA LEU A 111 -23.60 6.94 -19.86
C LEU A 111 -23.58 6.12 -21.16
N GLN A 112 -24.60 6.32 -21.99
CA GLN A 112 -24.70 5.68 -23.31
C GLN A 112 -23.78 6.39 -24.33
N PRO A 113 -23.03 5.65 -25.18
CA PRO A 113 -22.26 6.25 -26.27
C PRO A 113 -23.16 7.05 -27.21
N GLY A 114 -22.73 8.26 -27.59
CA GLY A 114 -23.53 9.18 -28.41
C GLY A 114 -24.58 9.96 -27.63
N GLY A 115 -24.84 9.61 -26.36
CA GLY A 115 -25.63 10.41 -25.44
C GLY A 115 -24.96 11.75 -25.12
N ARG A 116 -25.61 12.56 -24.29
CA ARG A 116 -25.10 13.86 -23.86
C ARG A 116 -25.22 14.02 -22.35
N ILE A 117 -24.30 14.78 -21.78
CA ILE A 117 -24.27 15.14 -20.35
C ILE A 117 -23.95 16.63 -20.23
N ARG A 118 -24.58 17.36 -19.31
CA ARG A 118 -24.19 18.76 -19.05
C ARG A 118 -22.89 18.79 -18.26
N VAL A 119 -22.13 19.87 -18.37
CA VAL A 119 -20.88 20.02 -17.60
C VAL A 119 -21.16 19.95 -16.11
N GLU A 120 -22.24 20.56 -15.63
CA GLU A 120 -22.66 20.50 -14.23
C GLU A 120 -22.92 19.08 -13.69
N ASP A 121 -23.40 18.17 -14.53
CA ASP A 121 -23.69 16.79 -14.14
C ASP A 121 -22.43 15.91 -14.17
N ALA A 122 -21.34 16.41 -14.75
CA ALA A 122 -20.09 15.67 -14.99
C ALA A 122 -18.96 16.04 -14.01
N ILE A 123 -19.19 17.01 -13.12
CA ILE A 123 -18.25 17.48 -12.07
C ILE A 123 -18.70 17.00 -10.69
#